data_AF-A0A965C7R7-F1
#
_entry.id   AF-A0A965C7R7-F1
#
_cell.length_a   1.000
_cell.length_b   1.000
_cell.length_c   1.000
_cell.angle_alpha   90.00
_cell.angle_beta   90.00
_cell.angle_gamma   90.00
#
_symmetry.space_group_name_H-M   'P 1'
#
loop_
_entity.id
_entity.type
_entity.pdbx_description
1 polymer ?
#
loop_
_entity_poly.entity_id
_entity_poly.type
_entity_poly.pdbx_seq_one_letter_code
_entity_poly.pdbx_strand_id
1 'polypeptide(L)'
;MNQNQAQLEWRQGQPYASQYDDVYFSSDNGLEETEYVFLKHNQLAIRWQQLDSDVFTIAETGFGTGLNFLCAWQLWRQNAPEGARLHFVSTEKFPLTQADLAKALSLWLNLKSLSEALLEQYLNIREGFHRLVFDDGRVT
;
A
#
# COMPACT_ATOMS: atom_id res chain seq x y z
N MET A 1 4.85 27.45 5.02
CA MET A 1 5.34 26.08 5.29
C MET A 1 4.14 25.16 5.13
N ASN A 2 4.16 24.22 4.17
CA ASN A 2 3.05 23.30 3.94
C ASN A 2 2.95 22.31 5.11
N GLN A 3 1.85 22.35 5.86
CA GLN A 3 1.59 21.49 7.02
C GLN A 3 0.95 20.14 6.67
N ASN A 4 0.85 19.77 5.38
CA ASN A 4 0.00 18.65 4.92
C ASN A 4 0.76 17.42 4.40
N GLN A 5 2.07 17.33 4.58
CA GLN A 5 2.89 16.16 4.17
C GLN A 5 3.68 15.64 5.37
N ALA A 6 3.88 14.31 5.41
CA ALA A 6 4.69 13.69 6.46
C ALA A 6 6.11 14.28 6.45
N GLN A 7 6.60 14.65 7.64
CA GLN A 7 7.99 15.05 7.82
C GLN A 7 8.80 13.82 8.22
N LEU A 8 9.56 13.27 7.28
CA LEU A 8 10.40 12.10 7.52
C LEU A 8 11.86 12.49 7.67
N GLU A 9 12.51 11.91 8.67
CA GLU A 9 13.95 11.80 8.74
C GLU A 9 14.38 10.43 8.20
N TRP A 10 15.50 10.37 7.49
CA TRP A 10 16.04 9.09 7.03
C TRP A 10 17.18 8.67 7.94
N ARG A 11 16.97 7.63 8.74
CA ARG A 11 17.98 7.08 9.67
C ARG A 11 18.37 5.69 9.20
N GLN A 12 19.65 5.49 8.90
CA GLN A 12 20.18 4.22 8.39
C GLN A 12 19.41 3.66 7.17
N GLY A 13 18.84 4.54 6.33
CA GLY A 13 18.06 4.14 5.15
C GLY A 13 16.57 3.88 5.42
N GLN A 14 16.11 3.94 6.67
CA GLN A 14 14.71 3.80 7.05
C GLN A 14 14.05 5.18 7.24
N PRO A 15 12.76 5.32 6.87
CA PRO A 15 11.99 6.52 7.16
C PRO A 15 11.53 6.52 8.62
N TYR A 16 11.86 7.61 9.31
CA TYR A 16 11.58 7.86 10.71
C TYR A 16 10.65 9.07 10.83
N ALA A 17 9.51 8.91 11.50
CA ALA A 17 8.56 9.99 11.69
C ALA A 17 8.85 10.73 12.99
N SER A 18 9.61 11.82 12.89
CA SER A 18 10.02 12.63 14.05
C SER A 18 8.84 13.18 14.86
N GLN A 19 7.67 13.36 14.25
CA GLN A 19 6.45 13.81 14.94
C GLN A 19 5.84 12.76 15.87
N TYR A 20 6.15 11.47 15.65
CA TYR A 20 5.63 10.34 16.41
C TYR A 20 6.71 9.60 17.20
N ASP A 21 7.96 10.06 17.09
CA ASP A 21 9.16 9.44 17.70
C ASP A 21 9.32 7.93 17.35
N ASP A 22 8.79 7.52 16.20
CA ASP A 22 8.70 6.12 15.79
C ASP A 22 9.18 5.89 14.35
N VAL A 23 9.60 4.66 14.07
CA VAL A 23 9.96 4.22 12.71
C VAL A 23 8.67 4.05 11.91
N TYR A 24 8.61 4.60 10.70
CA TYR A 24 7.40 4.51 9.88
C TYR A 24 7.08 3.07 9.44
N PHE A 25 8.13 2.25 9.28
CA PHE A 25 8.09 0.78 9.18
C PHE A 25 9.51 0.21 9.37
N SER A 26 9.62 -1.01 9.90
CA SER A 26 10.92 -1.72 9.95
C SER A 26 11.31 -2.20 8.55
N SER A 27 12.47 -1.79 8.03
CA SER A 27 12.96 -2.30 6.73
C SER A 27 13.25 -3.79 6.75
N ASP A 28 13.57 -4.34 7.92
CA ASP A 28 14.05 -5.72 8.04
C ASP A 28 12.89 -6.71 8.07
N ASN A 29 11.72 -6.31 8.60
CA ASN A 29 10.58 -7.23 8.81
C ASN A 29 9.23 -6.75 8.21
N GLY A 30 9.14 -5.56 7.63
CA GLY A 30 7.84 -4.99 7.22
C GLY A 30 7.05 -5.87 6.24
N LEU A 31 7.72 -6.55 5.31
CA LEU A 31 7.05 -7.42 4.34
C LEU A 31 6.51 -8.71 4.99
N GLU A 32 7.28 -9.35 5.87
CA GLU A 32 6.85 -10.54 6.60
C GLU A 32 5.69 -10.23 7.56
N GLU A 33 5.76 -9.08 8.22
CA GLU A 33 4.69 -8.59 9.10
C GLU A 33 3.40 -8.34 8.32
N THR A 34 3.45 -7.62 7.19
CA THR A 34 2.30 -7.45 6.30
C THR A 34 1.76 -8.81 5.84
N GLU A 35 2.63 -9.74 5.43
CA GLU A 35 2.19 -11.05 4.98
C GLU A 35 1.46 -11.82 6.09
N TYR A 36 1.98 -11.77 7.31
CA TYR A 36 1.43 -12.52 8.44
C TYR A 36 0.18 -11.85 9.04
N VAL A 37 0.30 -10.59 9.45
CA VAL A 37 -0.73 -9.85 10.21
C VAL A 37 -1.85 -9.36 9.31
N PHE A 38 -1.54 -8.92 8.09
CA PHE A 38 -2.55 -8.36 7.21
C PHE A 38 -3.13 -9.42 6.27
N LEU A 39 -2.30 -10.15 5.52
CA LEU A 39 -2.78 -11.07 4.48
C LEU A 39 -3.25 -12.41 5.05
N LYS A 40 -2.39 -13.11 5.80
CA LYS A 40 -2.67 -14.45 6.34
C LYS A 40 -3.72 -14.42 7.43
N HIS A 41 -3.66 -13.46 8.36
CA HIS A 41 -4.65 -13.35 9.43
C HIS A 41 -6.08 -13.16 8.90
N ASN A 42 -6.23 -12.36 7.84
CA ASN A 42 -7.52 -12.16 7.16
C ASN A 42 -7.89 -13.29 6.18
N GLN A 43 -7.02 -14.29 6.03
CA GLN A 43 -7.20 -15.45 5.15
C GLN A 43 -7.51 -15.05 3.69
N LEU A 44 -6.89 -13.96 3.22
CA LEU A 44 -7.31 -13.31 1.97
C LEU A 44 -7.20 -14.23 0.76
N ALA A 45 -6.10 -14.97 0.62
CA ALA A 45 -5.92 -15.90 -0.50
C ALA A 45 -7.06 -16.94 -0.59
N ILE A 46 -7.42 -17.56 0.54
CA ILE A 46 -8.48 -18.58 0.60
C ILE A 46 -9.83 -17.95 0.27
N ARG A 47 -10.13 -16.79 0.87
CA ARG A 47 -11.39 -16.08 0.64
C ARG A 47 -11.56 -15.62 -0.81
N TRP A 48 -10.47 -15.27 -1.48
CA TRP A 48 -10.50 -14.87 -2.88
C TRP A 48 -10.69 -16.06 -3.81
N GLN A 49 -10.05 -17.20 -3.55
CA GLN A 49 -10.28 -18.43 -4.32
C GLN A 49 -11.73 -18.93 -4.22
N GLN A 50 -12.44 -18.59 -3.14
CA GLN A 50 -13.84 -18.96 -2.87
C GLN A 50 -14.79 -17.77 -3.04
N LEU A 51 -14.40 -16.77 -3.82
CA LEU A 51 -15.17 -15.54 -3.94
C LEU A 51 -16.42 -15.74 -4.80
N ASP A 52 -17.60 -15.58 -4.19
CA ASP A 52 -18.90 -15.65 -4.87
C ASP A 52 -19.38 -14.30 -5.45
N SER A 53 -18.55 -13.26 -5.35
CA SER A 53 -18.86 -11.88 -5.75
C SER A 53 -17.82 -11.36 -6.75
N ASP A 54 -18.24 -10.48 -7.66
CA ASP A 54 -17.34 -9.83 -8.61
C ASP A 54 -16.40 -8.81 -7.96
N VAL A 55 -16.67 -8.40 -6.71
CA VAL A 55 -15.87 -7.40 -5.99
C VAL A 55 -15.56 -7.88 -4.57
N PHE A 56 -14.29 -7.76 -4.17
CA PHE A 56 -13.85 -7.85 -2.78
C PHE A 56 -13.33 -6.49 -2.33
N THR A 57 -13.74 -6.03 -1.14
CA THR A 57 -13.31 -4.72 -0.61
C THR A 57 -12.42 -4.90 0.63
N ILE A 58 -11.30 -4.19 0.64
CA ILE A 58 -10.46 -3.99 1.82
C ILE A 58 -10.57 -2.53 2.23
N ALA A 59 -10.73 -2.28 3.53
CA ALA A 59 -10.66 -0.95 4.11
C ALA A 59 -9.52 -0.91 5.15
N GLU A 60 -8.68 0.12 5.06
CA GLU A 60 -7.53 0.32 5.93
C GLU A 60 -7.54 1.73 6.52
N THR A 61 -7.02 1.85 7.74
CA THR A 61 -6.74 3.13 8.40
C THR A 61 -5.23 3.36 8.42
N GLY A 62 -4.75 4.34 7.65
CA GLY A 62 -3.32 4.65 7.47
C GLY A 62 -2.77 3.95 6.23
N PHE A 63 -2.59 4.69 5.14
CA PHE A 63 -2.00 4.13 3.92
C PHE A 63 -0.49 3.98 4.06
N GLY A 64 0.15 4.94 4.74
CA GLY A 64 1.59 4.98 4.94
C GLY A 64 2.36 4.88 3.62
N THR A 65 3.18 3.85 3.51
CA THR A 65 3.96 3.53 2.29
C THR A 65 3.17 2.78 1.22
N GLY A 66 1.94 2.36 1.52
CA GLY A 66 1.16 1.48 0.66
C GLY A 66 1.64 0.03 0.64
N LEU A 67 2.51 -0.40 1.56
CA LEU A 67 3.04 -1.77 1.57
C LEU A 67 1.92 -2.83 1.67
N ASN A 68 0.95 -2.63 2.57
CA ASN A 68 -0.22 -3.51 2.69
C ASN A 68 -1.03 -3.59 1.40
N PHE A 69 -1.26 -2.44 0.74
CA PHE A 69 -1.92 -2.37 -0.56
C PHE A 69 -1.16 -3.14 -1.64
N LEU A 70 0.16 -2.92 -1.77
CA LEU A 70 0.99 -3.59 -2.77
C LEU A 70 1.07 -5.10 -2.55
N CYS A 71 1.20 -5.55 -1.31
CA CYS A 71 1.19 -6.96 -0.95
C CYS A 71 -0.18 -7.59 -1.23
N ALA A 72 -1.29 -6.91 -0.90
CA ALA A 72 -2.64 -7.37 -1.23
C ALA A 72 -2.86 -7.45 -2.75
N TRP A 73 -2.42 -6.45 -3.50
CA TRP A 73 -2.49 -6.45 -4.97
C TRP A 73 -1.66 -7.61 -5.56
N GLN A 74 -0.43 -7.82 -5.09
CA GLN A 74 0.39 -8.94 -5.54
C GLN A 74 -0.31 -10.28 -5.28
N LEU A 75 -0.87 -10.48 -4.08
CA LEU A 75 -1.61 -11.69 -3.73
C LEU A 75 -2.90 -11.83 -4.55
N TRP A 76 -3.58 -10.71 -4.86
CA TRP A 76 -4.82 -10.68 -5.64
C TRP A 76 -4.59 -11.22 -7.05
N ARG A 77 -3.51 -10.76 -7.71
CA ARG A 77 -3.11 -11.26 -9.03
C ARG A 77 -2.91 -12.77 -9.08
N GLN A 78 -2.53 -13.39 -7.96
CA GLN A 78 -2.23 -14.81 -7.87
C GLN A 78 -3.45 -15.68 -7.53
N ASN A 79 -4.44 -15.14 -6.82
CA ASN A 79 -5.49 -15.94 -6.17
C ASN A 79 -6.91 -15.56 -6.55
N ALA A 80 -7.12 -14.36 -7.08
CA ALA A 80 -8.47 -13.89 -7.39
C ALA A 80 -8.98 -14.49 -8.70
N PRO A 81 -10.28 -14.85 -8.76
CA PRO A 81 -10.93 -15.28 -9.98
C PRO A 81 -10.75 -14.27 -11.13
N GLU A 82 -10.78 -14.78 -12.35
CA GLU A 82 -10.83 -13.95 -13.54
C GLU A 82 -12.11 -13.10 -13.54
N GLY A 83 -12.01 -11.83 -13.92
CA GLY A 83 -13.14 -10.89 -13.91
C GLY A 83 -13.46 -10.26 -12.55
N ALA A 84 -12.99 -10.83 -11.44
CA ALA A 84 -13.16 -10.22 -10.12
C ALA A 84 -12.26 -8.98 -9.94
N ARG A 85 -12.72 -8.04 -9.10
CA ARG A 85 -12.03 -6.78 -8.76
C ARG A 85 -11.76 -6.62 -7.26
N LEU A 86 -10.55 -6.16 -6.94
CA LEU A 86 -10.20 -5.67 -5.62
C LEU A 86 -10.52 -4.18 -5.53
N HIS A 87 -11.27 -3.78 -4.49
CA HIS A 87 -11.49 -2.39 -4.14
C HIS A 87 -10.77 -2.12 -2.81
N PHE A 88 -9.72 -1.29 -2.84
CA PHE A 88 -8.92 -0.97 -1.66
C PHE A 88 -9.17 0.48 -1.26
N VAL A 89 -9.73 0.68 -0.07
CA VAL A 89 -10.03 2.00 0.48
C VAL A 89 -9.10 2.24 1.65
N SER A 90 -8.30 3.31 1.60
CA SER A 90 -7.45 3.70 2.72
C SER A 90 -7.63 5.17 3.03
N THR A 91 -7.40 5.54 4.28
CA THR A 91 -7.35 6.93 4.74
C THR A 91 -5.95 7.25 5.20
N GLU A 92 -5.40 8.40 4.80
CA GLU A 92 -4.09 8.83 5.24
C GLU A 92 -4.14 10.30 5.68
N LYS A 93 -3.63 10.58 6.87
CA LYS A 93 -3.61 11.92 7.45
C LYS A 93 -2.38 12.71 6.99
N PHE A 94 -1.26 12.03 6.80
CA PHE A 94 0.02 12.62 6.40
C PHE A 94 0.59 11.84 5.22
N PRO A 95 0.06 12.06 4.00
CA PRO A 95 0.56 11.36 2.83
C PRO A 95 2.04 11.67 2.61
N LEU A 96 2.80 10.65 2.26
CA LEU A 96 4.19 10.77 1.85
C LEU A 96 4.29 11.61 0.58
N THR A 97 5.43 12.30 0.40
CA THR A 97 5.74 12.86 -0.92
C THR A 97 5.98 11.72 -1.90
N GLN A 98 5.75 11.95 -3.20
CA GLN A 98 6.06 10.93 -4.23
C GLN A 98 7.53 10.47 -4.15
N ALA A 99 8.46 11.39 -3.87
CA ALA A 99 9.88 11.08 -3.75
C ALA A 99 10.18 10.22 -2.51
N ASP A 100 9.58 10.53 -1.36
CA ASP A 100 9.75 9.73 -0.15
C ASP A 100 9.10 8.35 -0.29
N LEU A 101 7.92 8.29 -0.92
CA LEU A 101 7.24 7.04 -1.23
C LEU A 101 8.09 6.16 -2.15
N ALA A 102 8.66 6.73 -3.21
CA ALA A 102 9.56 6.02 -4.12
C ALA A 102 10.79 5.46 -3.40
N LYS A 103 11.38 6.27 -2.51
CA LYS A 103 12.53 5.85 -1.71
C LYS A 103 12.16 4.73 -0.74
N ALA A 104 11.02 4.82 -0.06
CA ALA A 104 10.54 3.78 0.84
C ALA A 104 10.28 2.46 0.09
N LEU A 105 9.60 2.53 -1.05
CA LEU A 105 9.25 1.35 -1.86
C LEU A 105 10.45 0.69 -2.54
N SER A 106 11.57 1.41 -2.71
CA SER A 106 12.79 0.87 -3.31
C SER A 106 13.40 -0.31 -2.53
N LEU A 107 13.02 -0.46 -1.26
CA LEU A 107 13.50 -1.54 -0.39
C LEU A 107 12.93 -2.92 -0.77
N TRP A 108 11.79 -2.98 -1.47
CA TRP A 108 11.10 -4.23 -1.81
C TRP A 108 11.14 -4.52 -3.31
N LEU A 109 12.25 -5.09 -3.76
CA LEU A 109 12.47 -5.41 -5.18
C LEU A 109 11.41 -6.37 -5.76
N ASN A 110 10.84 -7.26 -4.94
CA ASN A 110 9.77 -8.17 -5.33
C ASN A 110 8.43 -7.47 -5.63
N LEU A 111 8.27 -6.22 -5.20
CA LEU A 111 7.08 -5.39 -5.45
C LEU A 111 7.32 -4.32 -6.51
N LYS A 112 8.54 -4.24 -7.08
CA LYS A 112 8.98 -3.12 -7.92
C LYS A 112 7.98 -2.71 -8.99
N SER A 113 7.46 -3.65 -9.78
CA SER A 113 6.53 -3.34 -10.86
C SER A 113 5.20 -2.75 -10.37
N LEU A 114 4.70 -3.20 -9.22
CA LEU A 114 3.48 -2.65 -8.60
C LEU A 114 3.76 -1.29 -7.98
N SER A 115 4.93 -1.13 -7.33
CA SER A 115 5.39 0.14 -6.78
C SER A 115 5.53 1.20 -7.87
N GLU A 116 6.10 0.85 -9.02
CA GLU A 116 6.22 1.76 -10.17
C GLU A 116 4.84 2.20 -10.68
N ALA A 117 3.91 1.25 -10.87
CA ALA A 117 2.53 1.57 -11.27
C ALA A 117 1.80 2.48 -10.27
N LEU A 118 2.00 2.26 -8.97
CA LEU A 118 1.49 3.15 -7.92
C LEU A 118 2.10 4.56 -8.05
N LEU A 119 3.43 4.66 -8.16
CA LEU A 119 4.15 5.93 -8.22
C LEU A 119 3.83 6.77 -9.46
N GLU A 120 3.49 6.13 -10.58
CA GLU A 120 3.03 6.81 -11.80
C GLU A 120 1.71 7.55 -11.59
N GLN A 121 0.82 7.04 -10.73
CA GLN A 121 -0.48 7.65 -10.45
C GLN A 121 -0.50 8.44 -9.14
N TYR A 122 0.48 8.23 -8.24
CA TYR A 122 0.61 8.94 -6.97
C TYR A 122 1.16 10.37 -7.16
N LEU A 123 0.42 11.17 -7.94
CA LEU A 123 0.76 12.53 -8.32
C LEU A 123 -0.19 13.52 -7.65
N ASN A 124 0.35 14.56 -7.01
CA ASN A 124 -0.45 15.63 -6.39
C ASN A 124 -1.52 15.12 -5.39
N ILE A 125 -1.22 14.06 -4.62
CA ILE A 125 -2.10 13.63 -3.53
C ILE A 125 -2.28 14.79 -2.54
N ARG A 126 -3.53 15.19 -2.36
CA ARG A 126 -3.98 16.37 -1.59
C ARG A 126 -5.14 15.97 -0.68
N GLU A 127 -5.69 16.90 0.06
CA GLU A 127 -6.93 16.66 0.80
C GLU A 127 -8.08 16.24 -0.14
N GLY A 128 -8.87 15.27 0.27
CA GLY A 128 -10.01 14.75 -0.48
C GLY A 128 -9.87 13.28 -0.92
N PHE A 129 -10.73 12.86 -1.84
CA PHE A 129 -10.76 11.50 -2.36
C PHE A 129 -9.94 11.38 -3.64
N HIS A 130 -9.01 10.43 -3.66
CA HIS A 130 -8.22 10.07 -4.83
C HIS A 130 -8.55 8.64 -5.22
N ARG A 131 -9.04 8.44 -6.44
CA ARG A 131 -9.29 7.12 -7.00
C ARG A 131 -8.18 6.81 -8.00
N LEU A 132 -7.42 5.76 -7.72
CA LEU A 132 -6.39 5.24 -8.61
C LEU A 132 -6.91 3.92 -9.20
N VAL A 133 -6.53 3.61 -10.44
CA VAL A 133 -7.03 2.41 -11.13
C VAL A 133 -5.86 1.66 -11.72
N PHE A 134 -5.74 0.39 -11.38
CA PHE A 134 -4.61 -0.44 -11.77
C PHE A 134 -5.07 -1.78 -12.33
N ASP A 135 -4.13 -2.50 -12.97
CA ASP A 135 -4.33 -3.85 -13.49
C ASP A 135 -5.58 -3.95 -14.37
N ASP A 136 -5.70 -3.02 -15.33
CA ASP A 136 -6.83 -2.88 -16.26
C ASP A 136 -8.21 -2.79 -15.58
N GLY A 137 -8.25 -2.19 -14.38
CA GLY A 137 -9.47 -2.02 -13.60
C GLY A 137 -9.74 -3.14 -12.61
N ARG A 138 -8.87 -4.17 -12.53
CA ARG A 138 -8.99 -5.23 -11.52
C ARG A 138 -8.61 -4.78 -10.12
N VAL A 139 -7.92 -3.65 -9.97
CA VAL A 139 -7.63 -3.04 -8.67
C VAL A 139 -7.97 -1.56 -8.70
N THR A 140 -8.76 -1.11 -7.72
CA THR A 140 -9.24 0.28 -7.61
C THR A 140 -9.25 0.78 -6.18
#